data_AF-A0A6A4Z2Z2-F1
#
_entry.id   AF-A0A6A4Z2Z2-F1
#
_cell.length_a   1.000
_cell.length_b   1.000
_cell.length_c   1.000
_cell.angle_alpha   90.00
_cell.angle_beta   90.00
_cell.angle_gamma   90.00
#
_symmetry.space_group_name_H-M   'P 1'
#
loop_
_entity.id
_entity.type
_entity.pdbx_description
1 polymer ?
#
loop_
_entity_poly.entity_id
_entity_poly.type
_entity_poly.pdbx_seq_one_letter_code
_entity_poly.pdbx_strand_id
1 'polypeptide(L)'
;MIAEVPMRWESALPYLLLALVAMASTAAIFAIGFRAPSLRKIVFGLLGSIKGIPILWIESPAAAARVLKASTCKGEFLERIISTPAWAPIISMESCDDPQWSTMKASLVKLMQALPPTDQLQAIAHRLTTSFLQSHDVVDSP
;
A
#
# COMPACT_ATOMS: atom_id res chain seq x y z
N MET A 1 46.70 -26.97 -23.51
CA MET A 1 45.50 -27.84 -23.59
C MET A 1 44.85 -27.80 -22.21
N ILE A 2 43.89 -26.89 -22.00
CA ILE A 2 43.16 -26.78 -20.72
C ILE A 2 41.89 -27.60 -20.91
N ALA A 3 41.80 -28.72 -20.19
CA ALA A 3 40.61 -29.56 -20.20
C ALA A 3 39.51 -28.86 -19.39
N GLU A 4 38.41 -28.49 -20.04
CA GLU A 4 37.20 -28.08 -19.34
C GLU A 4 36.62 -29.29 -18.60
N VAL A 5 36.58 -29.20 -17.28
CA VAL A 5 35.91 -30.20 -16.43
C VAL A 5 34.40 -29.92 -16.54
N PRO A 6 33.58 -30.82 -17.08
CA PRO A 6 32.15 -30.61 -17.18
C PRO A 6 31.55 -30.57 -15.76
N MET A 7 31.01 -29.42 -15.38
CA MET A 7 30.30 -29.23 -14.12
C MET A 7 29.07 -30.16 -14.11
N ARG A 8 29.10 -31.23 -13.30
CA ARG A 8 27.98 -32.16 -13.11
C ARG A 8 26.87 -31.47 -12.30
N TRP A 9 25.91 -30.86 -12.99
CA TRP A 9 24.76 -30.13 -12.44
C TRP A 9 23.91 -30.97 -11.47
N GLU A 10 23.97 -32.30 -11.59
CA GLU A 10 23.29 -33.26 -10.73
C GLU A 10 23.68 -33.15 -9.25
N SER A 11 24.92 -32.76 -8.94
CA SER A 11 25.36 -32.56 -7.55
C SER A 11 24.97 -31.18 -6.99
N ALA A 12 24.63 -30.21 -7.84
CA ALA A 12 24.24 -28.86 -7.46
C ALA A 12 22.71 -28.72 -7.21
N LEU A 13 21.90 -29.59 -7.82
CA LEU A 13 20.44 -29.63 -7.68
C LEU A 13 19.94 -29.63 -6.21
N PRO A 14 20.47 -30.45 -5.29
CA PRO A 14 19.99 -30.47 -3.91
C PRO A 14 20.28 -29.14 -3.18
N TYR A 15 21.42 -28.50 -3.45
CA TYR A 15 21.77 -27.21 -2.86
C TYR A 15 20.90 -26.06 -3.40
N LEU A 16 20.56 -26.10 -4.69
CA LEU A 16 19.63 -25.14 -5.30
C LEU A 16 18.22 -25.29 -4.74
N LEU A 17 17.74 -26.52 -4.55
CA LEU A 17 16.46 -26.79 -3.88
C LEU A 17 16.45 -26.31 -2.42
N LEU A 18 17.51 -26.59 -1.66
CA LEU A 18 17.69 -26.09 -0.31
C LEU A 18 17.69 -24.55 -0.24
N ALA A 19 18.41 -23.90 -1.15
CA ALA A 19 18.42 -22.44 -1.25
C ALA A 19 17.04 -21.88 -1.59
N LEU A 20 16.32 -22.48 -2.54
CA LEU A 20 14.95 -22.08 -2.90
C LEU A 20 13.98 -22.24 -1.73
N VAL A 21 14.02 -23.38 -1.03
CA VAL A 21 13.18 -23.63 0.14
C VAL A 21 13.52 -22.64 1.26
N ALA A 22 14.80 -22.36 1.50
CA ALA A 22 15.23 -21.38 2.49
C ALA A 22 14.75 -19.96 2.14
N MET A 23 14.87 -19.54 0.87
CA MET A 23 14.36 -18.26 0.40
C MET A 23 12.84 -18.16 0.53
N ALA A 24 12.10 -19.18 0.09
CA ALA A 24 10.64 -19.20 0.18
C ALA A 24 10.16 -19.19 1.64
N SER A 25 10.83 -19.95 2.51
CA SER A 25 10.50 -19.99 3.96
C SER A 25 10.80 -18.64 4.61
N THR A 26 11.93 -18.02 4.29
CA THR A 26 12.28 -16.69 4.78
C THR A 26 11.29 -15.64 4.29
N ALA A 27 10.90 -15.70 3.01
CA ALA A 27 9.90 -14.80 2.45
C ALA A 27 8.53 -14.99 3.12
N ALA A 28 8.11 -16.23 3.39
CA ALA A 28 6.86 -16.51 4.10
C ALA A 28 6.89 -16.02 5.56
N ILE A 29 7.98 -16.28 6.27
CA ILE A 29 8.18 -15.79 7.65
C ILE A 29 8.20 -14.26 7.66
N PHE A 30 8.82 -13.63 6.67
CA PHE A 30 8.83 -12.18 6.55
C PHE A 30 7.45 -11.63 6.21
N ALA A 31 6.71 -12.26 5.29
CA ALA A 31 5.35 -11.85 4.93
C ALA A 31 4.37 -11.96 6.10
N ILE A 32 4.48 -13.04 6.90
CA ILE A 32 3.67 -13.25 8.10
C ILE A 32 4.14 -12.31 9.22
N GLY A 33 5.45 -12.25 9.45
CA GLY A 33 6.09 -11.44 10.49
C GLY A 33 5.96 -9.94 10.27
N PHE A 34 5.81 -9.47 9.03
CA PHE A 34 5.59 -8.06 8.71
C PHE A 34 4.24 -7.56 9.24
N ARG A 35 3.31 -8.46 9.56
CA ARG A 35 2.09 -8.09 10.29
C ARG A 35 2.43 -7.56 11.69
N ALA A 36 3.49 -8.06 12.32
CA ALA A 36 3.95 -7.60 13.63
C ALA A 36 4.42 -6.13 13.56
N PRO A 37 3.92 -5.24 14.42
CA PRO A 37 4.34 -3.83 14.43
C PRO A 37 5.84 -3.63 14.65
N SER A 38 6.50 -4.49 15.44
CA SER A 38 7.93 -4.40 15.76
C SER A 38 8.81 -4.60 14.53
N LEU A 39 8.54 -5.61 13.71
CA LEU A 39 9.32 -5.87 12.50
C LEU A 39 9.17 -4.73 11.49
N ARG A 40 7.96 -4.19 11.31
CA ARG A 40 7.74 -3.01 10.46
C ARG A 40 8.58 -1.82 10.90
N LYS A 41 8.63 -1.54 12.20
CA LYS A 41 9.44 -0.44 12.74
C LYS A 41 10.93 -0.61 12.40
N ILE A 42 11.46 -1.83 12.56
CA ILE A 42 12.86 -2.14 12.25
C ILE A 42 13.14 -2.00 10.76
N VAL A 43 12.32 -2.63 9.91
CA VAL A 43 12.50 -2.63 8.46
C VAL A 43 12.44 -1.22 7.90
N PHE A 44 11.39 -0.46 8.25
CA PHE A 44 11.28 0.91 7.78
C PHE A 44 12.36 1.80 8.38
N GLY A 45 12.72 1.64 9.65
CA GLY A 45 13.83 2.36 10.26
C GLY A 45 15.14 2.20 9.48
N LEU A 46 15.51 0.96 9.15
CA LEU A 46 16.70 0.67 8.35
C LEU A 46 16.63 1.32 6.96
N LEU A 47 15.51 1.16 6.26
CA LEU A 47 15.32 1.73 4.92
C LEU A 47 15.36 3.27 4.95
N GLY A 48 14.74 3.88 5.96
CA GLY A 48 14.80 5.32 6.21
C GLY A 48 16.23 5.80 6.44
N SER A 49 16.99 5.10 7.27
CA SER A 49 18.41 5.40 7.50
C SER A 49 19.25 5.29 6.23
N ILE A 50 19.05 4.24 5.41
CA ILE A 50 19.75 4.09 4.12
C ILE A 50 19.44 5.27 3.18
N LYS A 51 18.21 5.78 3.23
CA LYS A 51 17.77 6.94 2.43
C LYS A 51 18.09 8.29 3.07
N GLY A 52 18.64 8.32 4.29
CA GLY A 52 18.87 9.55 5.04
C GLY A 52 17.58 10.27 5.47
N ILE A 53 16.44 9.57 5.51
CA ILE A 53 15.15 10.15 5.89
C ILE A 53 14.81 9.74 7.33
N PRO A 54 14.68 10.69 8.27
CA PRO A 54 14.29 10.37 9.64
C PRO A 54 12.84 9.89 9.68
N ILE A 55 12.61 8.74 10.33
CA ILE A 55 11.26 8.18 10.53
C ILE A 55 10.85 8.38 11.97
N LEU A 56 9.77 9.14 12.18
CA LEU A 56 9.15 9.34 13.48
C LEU A 56 7.90 8.46 13.61
N TRP A 57 7.90 7.59 14.62
CA TRP A 57 6.74 6.78 14.96
C TRP A 57 5.85 7.52 15.95
N ILE A 58 4.61 7.81 15.55
CA ILE A 58 3.62 8.46 16.42
C ILE A 58 2.67 7.40 16.96
N GLU A 59 2.72 7.15 18.28
CA GLU A 59 1.91 6.12 18.93
C GLU A 59 0.58 6.65 19.49
N SER A 60 0.51 7.97 19.74
CA SER A 60 -0.71 8.62 20.24
C SER A 60 -1.62 9.01 19.08
N PRO A 61 -2.88 8.53 19.03
CA PRO A 61 -3.84 8.95 18.01
C PRO A 61 -4.08 10.46 18.00
N ALA A 62 -4.10 11.09 19.18
CA ALA A 62 -4.26 12.54 19.30
C ALA A 62 -3.06 13.29 18.71
N ALA A 63 -1.84 12.79 18.90
CA ALA A 63 -0.66 13.38 18.28
C ALA A 63 -0.66 13.20 16.75
N ALA A 64 -1.05 12.02 16.27
CA ALA A 64 -1.17 11.76 14.83
C ALA A 64 -2.19 12.69 14.18
N ALA A 65 -3.37 12.87 14.80
CA ALA A 65 -4.38 13.81 14.33
C ALA A 65 -3.86 15.26 14.25
N ARG A 66 -3.09 15.71 15.26
CA ARG A 66 -2.47 17.05 15.23
C ARG A 66 -1.47 17.19 14.09
N VAL A 67 -0.59 16.20 13.89
CA VAL A 67 0.40 16.22 12.81
C VAL A 67 -0.28 16.23 11.44
N LEU A 68 -1.28 15.35 11.24
CA LEU A 68 -2.04 15.28 9.99
C LEU A 68 -2.85 16.55 9.71
N LYS A 69 -3.33 17.24 10.75
CA LYS A 69 -4.06 18.51 10.60
C LYS A 69 -3.13 19.68 10.29
N ALA A 70 -1.91 19.66 10.83
CA ALA A 70 -0.94 20.75 10.68
C ALA A 70 -0.07 20.63 9.42
N SER A 71 0.02 19.45 8.82
CA SER A 71 0.87 19.19 7.66
C SER A 71 0.06 19.18 6.36
N THR A 72 0.57 19.91 5.36
CA THR A 72 0.12 19.81 3.96
C THR A 72 0.91 18.77 3.15
N CYS A 73 1.93 18.17 3.78
CA CYS A 73 2.75 17.09 3.23
C CYS A 73 2.43 15.76 3.92
N LYS A 74 2.26 14.70 3.12
CA LYS A 74 1.99 13.33 3.57
C LYS A 74 3.24 12.57 4.03
N GLY A 75 4.41 13.15 3.78
CA GLY A 75 5.71 12.62 4.19
C GLY A 75 6.46 11.98 3.02
N GLU A 76 7.78 12.14 3.05
CA GLU A 76 8.64 11.75 1.92
C GLU A 76 8.84 10.23 1.83
N PHE A 77 8.96 9.53 2.96
CA PHE A 77 9.42 8.14 2.93
C PHE A 77 8.33 7.13 2.52
N LEU A 78 7.30 6.94 3.36
CA LEU A 78 6.26 5.95 3.06
C LEU A 78 5.41 6.36 1.86
N GLU A 79 4.94 7.60 1.83
CA GLU A 79 4.02 8.04 0.78
C GLU A 79 4.76 8.27 -0.54
N ARG A 80 5.69 9.21 -0.60
CA ARG A 80 6.29 9.61 -1.87
C ARG A 80 7.24 8.57 -2.48
N ILE A 81 8.06 7.88 -1.68
CA ILE A 81 9.05 6.91 -2.20
C ILE A 81 8.44 5.52 -2.40
N ILE A 82 7.50 5.10 -1.55
CA ILE A 82 6.98 3.72 -1.56
C ILE A 82 5.57 3.66 -2.14
N SER A 83 4.61 4.38 -1.55
CA SER A 83 3.19 4.29 -1.93
C SER A 83 2.93 4.87 -3.32
N THR A 84 3.23 6.15 -3.57
CA THR A 84 2.86 6.84 -4.81
C THR A 84 3.32 6.09 -6.08
N PRO A 85 4.56 5.57 -6.17
CA PRO A 85 4.98 4.80 -7.35
C PRO A 85 4.25 3.47 -7.50
N ALA A 86 3.90 2.80 -6.39
CA ALA A 86 3.20 1.52 -6.41
C ALA A 86 1.77 1.65 -6.94
N TRP A 87 1.15 2.83 -6.81
CA TRP A 87 -0.22 3.10 -7.25
C TRP A 87 -0.31 3.85 -8.59
N ALA A 88 0.82 4.19 -9.23
CA ALA A 88 0.80 4.91 -10.50
C ALA A 88 0.05 4.12 -11.60
N PRO A 89 -0.77 4.78 -12.45
CA PRO A 89 -1.00 6.23 -12.58
C PRO A 89 -2.17 6.76 -11.74
N ILE A 90 -2.67 5.99 -10.76
CA ILE A 90 -3.83 6.39 -9.95
C ILE A 90 -3.41 7.52 -9.00
N ILE A 91 -4.04 8.68 -9.17
CA ILE A 91 -3.84 9.86 -8.34
C ILE A 91 -5.02 9.96 -7.37
N SER A 92 -4.79 9.59 -6.11
CA SER A 92 -5.75 9.80 -5.03
C SER A 92 -5.47 11.13 -4.33
N MET A 93 -6.52 11.78 -3.82
CA MET A 93 -6.35 12.99 -2.98
C MET A 93 -5.55 12.66 -1.72
N GLU A 94 -5.61 11.43 -1.24
CA GLU A 94 -4.86 10.91 -0.09
C GLU A 94 -3.36 10.79 -0.38
N SER A 95 -2.99 10.65 -1.66
CA SER A 95 -1.63 10.37 -2.14
C SER A 95 -0.91 11.58 -2.74
N CYS A 96 -1.50 12.77 -2.62
CA CYS A 96 -0.94 14.03 -3.14
C CYS A 96 -0.67 15.04 -2.03
N ASP A 97 0.39 15.84 -2.23
CA ASP A 97 0.71 17.00 -1.41
C ASP A 97 0.18 18.29 -2.07
N ASP A 98 0.31 19.41 -1.35
CA ASP A 98 0.08 20.72 -1.94
C ASP A 98 1.11 21.05 -3.05
N PRO A 99 0.71 21.83 -4.07
CA PRO A 99 -0.59 22.52 -4.21
C PRO A 99 -1.71 21.65 -4.80
N GLN A 100 -1.38 20.46 -5.34
CA GLN A 100 -2.34 19.61 -6.05
C GLN A 100 -3.47 19.13 -5.14
N TRP A 101 -3.14 18.77 -3.90
CA TRP A 101 -4.13 18.40 -2.88
C TRP A 101 -5.21 19.48 -2.70
N SER A 102 -4.80 20.73 -2.51
CA SER A 102 -5.73 21.86 -2.35
C SER A 102 -6.65 22.03 -3.57
N THR A 103 -6.13 21.87 -4.79
CA THR A 103 -6.94 21.94 -6.02
C THR A 103 -7.95 20.79 -6.11
N MET A 104 -7.54 19.56 -5.81
CA MET A 104 -8.43 18.39 -5.81
C MET A 104 -9.51 18.54 -4.75
N LYS A 105 -9.16 18.98 -3.54
CA LYS A 105 -10.11 19.22 -2.45
C LYS A 105 -11.15 20.27 -2.82
N ALA A 106 -10.73 21.40 -3.41
CA ALA A 106 -11.66 22.43 -3.85
C ALA A 106 -12.64 21.91 -4.90
N SER A 107 -12.16 21.07 -5.83
CA SER A 107 -12.99 20.45 -6.86
C SER A 107 -13.98 19.43 -6.26
N LEU A 108 -13.53 18.64 -5.28
CA LEU A 108 -14.39 17.72 -4.54
C LEU A 108 -15.51 18.45 -3.80
N VAL A 109 -15.20 19.56 -3.12
CA VAL A 109 -16.22 20.36 -2.42
C VAL A 109 -17.28 20.87 -3.40
N LYS A 110 -16.88 21.35 -4.57
CA LYS A 110 -17.82 21.77 -5.63
C LYS A 110 -18.69 20.62 -6.12
N LEU A 111 -18.10 19.44 -6.32
CA LEU A 111 -18.86 18.24 -6.68
C LEU A 111 -19.88 17.91 -5.59
N MET A 112 -19.47 17.85 -4.32
CA MET A 112 -20.35 17.55 -3.20
C MET A 112 -21.52 18.53 -3.08
N GLN A 113 -21.30 19.81 -3.37
CA GLN A 113 -22.36 20.83 -3.39
C GLN A 113 -23.34 20.67 -4.56
N ALA A 114 -22.92 20.06 -5.65
CA ALA A 114 -23.75 19.80 -6.82
C ALA A 114 -24.51 18.46 -6.73
N LEU A 115 -24.16 17.60 -5.77
CA LEU A 115 -24.85 16.32 -5.59
C LEU A 115 -26.26 16.53 -5.01
N PRO A 116 -27.23 15.65 -5.38
CA PRO A 116 -28.51 15.59 -4.71
C PRO A 116 -28.38 15.38 -3.19
N PRO A 117 -29.43 15.74 -2.42
CA PRO A 117 -29.52 15.39 -1.02
C PRO A 117 -29.25 13.90 -0.74
N THR A 118 -28.67 13.61 0.43
CA THR A 118 -28.18 12.27 0.79
C THR A 118 -29.25 11.19 0.72
N ASP A 119 -30.50 11.51 1.06
CA ASP A 119 -31.66 10.61 0.95
C ASP A 119 -31.94 10.20 -0.49
N GLN A 120 -31.83 11.12 -1.44
CA GLN A 120 -31.98 10.82 -2.87
C GLN A 120 -30.81 9.98 -3.39
N LEU A 121 -29.57 10.32 -2.98
CA LEU A 121 -28.40 9.51 -3.31
C LEU A 121 -28.54 8.08 -2.77
N GLN A 122 -29.02 7.93 -1.53
CA GLN A 122 -29.30 6.64 -0.92
C GLN A 122 -30.37 5.87 -1.70
N ALA A 123 -31.45 6.51 -2.10
CA ALA A 123 -32.50 5.88 -2.91
C ALA A 123 -31.96 5.43 -4.29
N ILE A 124 -31.14 6.25 -4.94
CA ILE A 124 -30.47 5.90 -6.21
C ILE A 124 -29.55 4.70 -6.01
N ALA A 125 -28.67 4.75 -5.01
CA ALA A 125 -27.72 3.67 -4.72
C ALA A 125 -28.45 2.36 -4.41
N HIS A 126 -29.47 2.40 -3.53
CA HIS A 126 -30.28 1.24 -3.19
C HIS A 126 -30.93 0.63 -4.44
N ARG A 127 -31.62 1.45 -5.24
CA ARG A 127 -32.28 0.97 -6.47
C ARG A 127 -31.30 0.31 -7.44
N LEU A 128 -30.13 0.92 -7.67
CA LEU A 128 -29.12 0.38 -8.56
C LEU A 128 -28.55 -0.94 -8.03
N THR A 129 -28.20 -0.99 -6.74
CA THR A 129 -27.69 -2.20 -6.09
C THR A 129 -28.71 -3.33 -6.15
N THR A 130 -29.98 -3.10 -5.79
CA THR A 130 -31.02 -4.14 -5.86
C THR A 130 -31.23 -4.64 -7.28
N SER A 131 -31.29 -3.73 -8.26
CA SER A 131 -31.41 -4.08 -9.68
C SER A 131 -30.23 -4.93 -10.15
N PHE A 132 -29.01 -4.60 -9.73
CA PHE A 132 -27.81 -5.36 -10.05
C PHE A 132 -27.85 -6.77 -9.44
N LEU A 133 -28.16 -6.87 -8.13
CA LEU A 133 -28.26 -8.14 -7.41
C LEU A 133 -29.36 -9.06 -7.95
N GLN A 134 -30.44 -8.50 -8.49
CA GLN A 134 -31.53 -9.29 -9.10
C GLN A 134 -31.20 -9.78 -10.52
N SER A 135 -30.35 -9.05 -11.24
CA SER A 135 -30.01 -9.35 -12.64
C SER A 135 -28.74 -10.18 -12.80
N HIS A 136 -27.94 -10.31 -11.73
CA HIS A 136 -26.68 -11.02 -11.75
C HIS A 136 -26.65 -12.05 -10.62
N ASP A 137 -26.07 -13.22 -10.91
CA ASP A 137 -25.76 -14.19 -9.87
C ASP A 137 -24.53 -13.71 -9.10
N VAL A 138 -24.77 -12.99 -7.99
CA VAL A 138 -23.72 -12.44 -7.15
C VAL A 138 -23.38 -13.44 -6.07
N VAL A 139 -22.21 -14.08 -6.22
CA VAL A 139 -21.64 -14.96 -5.19
C VAL A 139 -21.05 -14.07 -4.09
N ASP A 140 -21.70 -14.04 -2.93
CA ASP A 140 -21.17 -13.37 -1.76
C ASP A 140 -20.07 -14.22 -1.11
N SER A 141 -19.03 -13.57 -0.57
CA SER A 141 -17.98 -14.29 0.15
C SER A 141 -18.53 -14.75 1.51
N PRO A 142 -18.33 -16.02 1.90
CA PRO A 142 -18.73 -16.51 3.22
C PRO A 142 -17.98 -15.81 4.37
#